data_AF-A0A3B1C616-F1
#
_entry.id   AF-A0A3B1C616-F1
#
_cell.length_a   1.000
_cell.length_b   1.000
_cell.length_c   1.000
_cell.angle_alpha   90.00
_cell.angle_beta   90.00
_cell.angle_gamma   90.00
#
_symmetry.space_group_name_H-M   'P 1'
#
loop_
_entity.id
_entity.type
_entity.pdbx_description
1 polymer ?
#
loop_
_entity_poly.entity_id
_entity_poly.type
_entity_poly.pdbx_seq_one_letter_code
_entity_poly.pdbx_strand_id
1 'polypeptide(L)'
;MRTLTFVTTAIILATITINPAHAKDIVKNPESVKSENEAFIRADGLACYFCAYGLERFFKKSGKIASYDMHLKKGIVEIGLIKGKPLVTQDELHKIVYDAGYSPRSTTYKLVGKVRKDGDGYIFKVTDTGQSLPLITTDKLASVIDKTVRLKAKVDKQDGDVMFLEALEIKIITPKVTP
;
A
#
# COMPACT_ATOMS: atom_id res chain seq x y z
N MET A 1 -11.88 36.68 -63.80
CA MET A 1 -12.54 35.35 -63.75
C MET A 1 -11.56 34.38 -63.09
N ARG A 2 -11.86 33.93 -61.84
CA ARG A 2 -12.00 32.51 -61.41
C ARG A 2 -10.91 31.58 -61.97
N THR A 3 -10.04 30.96 -61.17
CA THR A 3 -10.29 29.83 -60.23
C THR A 3 -9.10 29.73 -59.24
N LEU A 4 -9.23 29.77 -57.91
CA LEU A 4 -9.68 28.74 -56.97
C LEU A 4 -9.13 27.32 -57.21
N THR A 5 -8.04 26.96 -56.52
CA THR A 5 -7.66 25.55 -56.29
C THR A 5 -7.15 25.42 -54.86
N PHE A 6 -8.02 24.90 -54.00
CA PHE A 6 -7.72 24.43 -52.66
C PHE A 6 -6.86 23.17 -52.76
N VAL A 7 -5.70 23.15 -52.10
CA VAL A 7 -4.94 21.92 -51.85
C VAL A 7 -5.11 21.59 -50.37
N THR A 8 -6.01 20.67 -50.09
CA THR A 8 -6.24 20.08 -48.77
C THR A 8 -5.22 18.97 -48.51
N THR A 9 -4.19 19.27 -47.73
CA THR A 9 -3.26 18.24 -47.24
C THR A 9 -3.86 17.58 -46.00
N ALA A 10 -4.31 16.33 -46.14
CA ALA A 10 -4.83 15.52 -45.06
C ALA A 10 -3.68 15.03 -44.16
N ILE A 11 -3.60 15.52 -42.93
CA ILE A 11 -2.69 15.02 -41.89
C ILE A 11 -3.40 13.87 -41.17
N ILE A 12 -2.99 12.64 -41.45
CA ILE A 12 -3.44 11.45 -40.72
C ILE A 12 -2.59 11.35 -39.44
N LEU A 13 -3.10 11.87 -38.33
CA LEU A 13 -2.52 11.67 -37.00
C LEU A 13 -2.94 10.28 -36.49
N ALA A 14 -2.07 9.28 -36.64
CA ALA A 14 -2.24 7.99 -36.00
C ALA A 14 -1.97 8.14 -34.50
N THR A 15 -3.02 8.35 -33.70
CA THR A 15 -2.92 8.31 -32.24
C THR A 15 -2.76 6.86 -31.79
N ILE A 16 -1.51 6.47 -31.50
CA ILE A 16 -1.21 5.24 -30.78
C ILE A 16 -1.68 5.44 -29.33
N THR A 17 -2.91 5.01 -29.04
CA THR A 17 -3.39 4.89 -27.67
C THR A 17 -2.70 3.70 -27.02
N ILE A 18 -1.68 3.98 -26.22
CA ILE A 18 -1.04 2.98 -25.36
C ILE A 18 -2.04 2.68 -24.24
N ASN A 19 -2.88 1.67 -24.41
CA ASN A 19 -3.65 1.12 -23.30
C ASN A 19 -2.67 0.42 -22.35
N PRO A 20 -2.53 0.83 -21.08
CA PRO A 20 -1.88 -0.01 -20.10
C PRO A 20 -2.84 -1.15 -19.79
N ALA A 21 -2.60 -2.30 -20.45
CA ALA A 21 -3.17 -3.56 -20.04
C ALA A 21 -2.63 -3.90 -18.64
N HIS A 22 -3.32 -3.42 -17.60
CA HIS A 22 -3.15 -3.91 -16.23
C HIS A 22 -3.60 -5.37 -16.20
N ALA A 23 -2.68 -6.27 -16.53
CA ALA A 23 -2.87 -7.70 -16.34
C ALA A 23 -3.13 -7.95 -14.85
N LYS A 24 -4.37 -8.34 -14.54
CA LYS A 24 -4.72 -8.92 -13.24
C LYS A 24 -4.08 -10.31 -13.17
N ASP A 25 -2.87 -10.38 -12.64
CA ASP A 25 -2.26 -11.65 -12.28
C ASP A 25 -3.12 -12.31 -11.20
N ILE A 26 -3.82 -13.38 -11.57
CA ILE A 26 -4.54 -14.22 -10.62
C ILE A 26 -3.50 -15.04 -9.85
N VAL A 27 -3.17 -14.58 -8.65
CA VAL A 27 -2.29 -15.26 -7.70
C VAL A 27 -2.86 -16.65 -7.37
N LYS A 28 -2.18 -17.71 -7.79
CA LYS A 28 -2.59 -19.11 -7.57
C LYS A 28 -2.24 -19.66 -6.17
N ASN A 29 -1.39 -18.98 -5.39
CA ASN A 29 -1.10 -19.36 -4.00
C ASN A 29 -0.82 -18.10 -3.13
N PRO A 30 -1.73 -17.71 -2.22
CA PRO A 30 -1.59 -16.50 -1.40
C PRO A 30 -0.40 -16.55 -0.44
N GLU A 31 0.02 -17.74 0.01
CA GLU A 31 1.19 -17.87 0.90
C GLU A 31 2.51 -17.58 0.17
N SER A 32 2.61 -17.98 -1.11
CA SER A 32 3.82 -17.76 -1.92
C SER A 32 4.07 -16.29 -2.28
N VAL A 33 3.04 -15.44 -2.17
CA VAL A 33 3.10 -14.02 -2.49
C VAL A 33 2.94 -13.11 -1.26
N LYS A 34 2.71 -13.67 -0.07
CA LYS A 34 2.58 -12.89 1.16
C LYS A 34 3.94 -12.31 1.54
N SER A 35 4.01 -10.99 1.71
CA SER A 35 5.19 -10.30 2.22
C SER A 35 5.28 -10.36 3.75
N GLU A 36 6.43 -9.98 4.30
CA GLU A 36 6.55 -9.73 5.75
C GLU A 36 5.83 -8.44 6.20
N ASN A 37 5.28 -7.67 5.24
CA ASN A 37 4.62 -6.41 5.50
C ASN A 37 3.10 -6.62 5.67
N GLU A 38 2.55 -5.92 6.66
CA GLU A 38 1.16 -6.03 7.06
C GLU A 38 0.54 -4.64 7.19
N ALA A 39 -0.73 -4.53 6.85
CA ALA A 39 -1.56 -3.39 7.20
C ALA A 39 -2.65 -3.83 8.19
N PHE A 40 -3.06 -2.91 9.05
CA PHE A 40 -4.07 -3.13 10.07
C PHE A 40 -5.06 -1.98 10.02
N ILE A 41 -6.32 -2.27 9.74
CA ILE A 41 -7.38 -1.27 9.71
C ILE A 41 -8.32 -1.54 10.87
N ARG A 42 -8.54 -0.53 11.71
CA ARG A 42 -9.69 -0.54 12.62
C ARG A 42 -10.93 -0.14 11.83
N ALA A 43 -12.00 -0.93 11.93
CA ALA A 43 -13.29 -0.60 11.34
C ALA A 43 -14.42 -0.83 12.35
N ASP A 44 -15.35 0.12 12.41
CA ASP A 44 -16.58 -0.06 13.16
C ASP A 44 -17.61 -0.82 12.31
N GLY A 45 -18.49 -1.58 12.96
CA GLY A 45 -19.47 -2.45 12.31
C GLY A 45 -19.01 -3.91 12.16
N LEU A 46 -17.76 -4.25 12.51
CA LEU A 46 -17.24 -5.62 12.58
C LEU A 46 -17.74 -6.40 13.82
N ALA A 47 -19.05 -6.38 14.05
CA ALA A 47 -19.67 -6.98 15.24
C ALA A 47 -19.99 -8.47 15.08
N CYS A 48 -20.07 -8.99 13.85
CA CYS A 48 -20.56 -10.34 13.59
C CYS A 48 -19.75 -11.07 12.50
N TYR A 49 -19.50 -12.38 12.69
CA TYR A 49 -18.76 -13.23 11.74
C TYR A 49 -19.42 -13.25 10.35
N PHE A 50 -20.75 -13.31 10.29
CA PHE A 50 -21.49 -13.33 9.02
C PHE A 50 -21.35 -12.02 8.24
N CYS A 51 -21.33 -10.90 8.95
CA CYS A 51 -21.13 -9.57 8.40
C CYS A 51 -19.75 -9.55 7.72
N ALA A 52 -18.72 -10.02 8.44
CA ALA A 52 -17.32 -9.96 8.07
C ALA A 52 -17.00 -10.65 6.71
N TYR A 53 -17.76 -11.68 6.31
CA TYR A 53 -17.63 -12.31 4.99
C TYR A 53 -17.89 -11.34 3.82
N GLY A 54 -18.71 -10.30 4.02
CA GLY A 54 -18.92 -9.27 3.01
C GLY A 54 -17.60 -8.58 2.64
N LEU A 55 -16.81 -8.24 3.65
CA LEU A 55 -15.53 -7.54 3.50
C LEU A 55 -14.48 -8.38 2.75
N GLU A 56 -14.41 -9.69 3.03
CA GLU A 56 -13.56 -10.64 2.32
C GLU A 56 -13.74 -10.54 0.79
N ARG A 57 -14.99 -10.44 0.33
CA ARG A 57 -15.29 -10.38 -1.11
C ARG A 57 -14.70 -9.13 -1.76
N PHE A 58 -14.71 -7.99 -1.07
CA PHE A 58 -14.14 -6.74 -1.58
C PHE A 58 -12.61 -6.79 -1.62
N PHE A 59 -11.99 -7.34 -0.58
CA PHE A 59 -10.55 -7.56 -0.57
C PHE A 59 -10.09 -8.48 -1.71
N LYS A 60 -10.77 -9.62 -1.93
CA LYS A 60 -10.47 -10.52 -3.05
C LYS A 60 -10.65 -9.82 -4.41
N LYS A 61 -11.72 -9.05 -4.58
CA LYS A 61 -11.98 -8.30 -5.83
C LYS A 61 -10.94 -7.22 -6.12
N SER A 62 -10.35 -6.62 -5.08
CA SER A 62 -9.33 -5.60 -5.23
C SER A 62 -8.09 -6.12 -5.96
N GLY A 63 -7.72 -7.39 -5.72
CA GLY A 63 -6.48 -7.98 -6.23
C GLY A 63 -5.20 -7.34 -5.66
N LYS A 64 -5.31 -6.52 -4.62
CA LYS A 64 -4.21 -5.73 -4.04
C LYS A 64 -3.64 -6.30 -2.74
N ILE A 65 -4.25 -7.33 -2.19
CA ILE A 65 -3.82 -7.95 -0.93
C ILE A 65 -3.55 -9.45 -1.09
N ALA A 66 -2.63 -9.99 -0.29
CA ALA A 66 -2.29 -11.41 -0.31
C ALA A 66 -3.18 -12.24 0.61
N SER A 67 -3.50 -11.71 1.80
CA SER A 67 -4.30 -12.39 2.81
C SER A 67 -5.01 -11.36 3.70
N TYR A 68 -6.06 -11.78 4.41
CA TYR A 68 -6.68 -10.98 5.46
C TYR A 68 -7.10 -11.89 6.63
N ASP A 69 -7.16 -11.32 7.83
CA ASP A 69 -7.73 -11.94 9.03
C ASP A 69 -8.51 -10.89 9.82
N MET A 70 -9.61 -11.29 10.46
CA MET A 70 -10.56 -10.39 11.10
C MET A 70 -10.63 -10.64 12.60
N HIS A 71 -10.06 -9.72 13.36
CA HIS A 71 -10.06 -9.71 14.82
C HIS A 71 -11.33 -9.01 15.33
N LEU A 72 -12.48 -9.67 15.25
CA LEU A 72 -13.80 -9.07 15.58
C LEU A 72 -13.82 -8.43 16.98
N LYS A 73 -13.26 -9.09 17.99
CA LYS A 73 -13.18 -8.55 19.36
C LYS A 73 -12.43 -7.22 19.45
N LYS A 74 -11.48 -6.99 18.55
CA LYS A 74 -10.67 -5.77 18.48
C LYS A 74 -11.22 -4.77 17.45
N GLY A 75 -12.16 -5.18 16.60
CA GLY A 75 -12.60 -4.41 15.43
C GLY A 75 -11.47 -4.12 14.44
N ILE A 76 -10.48 -5.02 14.33
CA ILE A 76 -9.29 -4.85 13.49
C ILE A 76 -9.29 -5.89 12.38
N VAL A 77 -8.99 -5.44 11.17
CA VAL A 77 -8.68 -6.28 10.02
C VAL A 77 -7.17 -6.26 9.83
N GLU A 78 -6.55 -7.41 9.91
CA GLU A 78 -5.16 -7.65 9.56
C GLU A 78 -5.08 -8.02 8.08
N ILE A 79 -4.15 -7.40 7.35
CA ILE A 79 -4.03 -7.51 5.90
C ILE A 79 -2.58 -7.82 5.57
N GLY A 80 -2.35 -8.97 4.95
CA GLY A 80 -1.05 -9.34 4.38
C GLY A 80 -0.86 -8.66 3.03
N LEU A 81 0.25 -7.93 2.88
CA LEU A 81 0.57 -7.23 1.64
C LEU A 81 1.29 -8.16 0.66
N ILE A 82 1.13 -7.88 -0.63
CA ILE A 82 1.72 -8.68 -1.71
C ILE A 82 3.21 -8.32 -1.85
N LYS A 83 4.07 -9.33 -1.83
CA LYS A 83 5.52 -9.19 -2.01
C LYS A 83 5.83 -8.58 -3.38
N GLY A 84 6.71 -7.58 -3.41
CA GLY A 84 7.17 -6.93 -4.64
C GLY A 84 6.14 -6.03 -5.34
N LYS A 85 4.93 -5.86 -4.79
CA LYS A 85 3.93 -4.90 -5.30
C LYS A 85 3.94 -3.64 -4.42
N PRO A 86 3.58 -2.46 -4.95
CA PRO A 86 3.44 -1.25 -4.14
C PRO A 86 2.53 -1.48 -2.93
N LEU A 87 2.81 -0.79 -1.81
CA LEU A 87 1.94 -0.87 -0.65
C LEU A 87 0.55 -0.32 -1.00
N VAL A 88 -0.49 -0.94 -0.47
CA VAL A 88 -1.85 -0.40 -0.56
C VAL A 88 -1.96 0.79 0.37
N THR A 89 -2.38 1.93 -0.17
CA THR A 89 -2.48 3.20 0.57
C THR A 89 -3.61 3.18 1.59
N GLN A 90 -3.60 4.11 2.55
CA GLN A 90 -4.68 4.20 3.54
C GLN A 90 -6.02 4.50 2.86
N ASP A 91 -6.05 5.41 1.88
CA ASP A 91 -7.29 5.77 1.19
C ASP A 91 -7.87 4.59 0.40
N GLU A 92 -7.04 3.80 -0.27
CA GLU A 92 -7.49 2.59 -0.97
C GLU A 92 -8.06 1.56 0.01
N LEU A 93 -7.38 1.35 1.14
CA LEU A 93 -7.83 0.47 2.19
C LEU A 93 -9.15 0.94 2.82
N HIS A 94 -9.25 2.22 3.14
CA HIS A 94 -10.46 2.84 3.67
C HIS A 94 -11.61 2.73 2.66
N LYS A 95 -11.34 2.94 1.38
CA LYS A 95 -12.34 2.78 0.31
C LYS A 95 -12.85 1.34 0.23
N ILE A 96 -11.97 0.33 0.26
CA ILE A 96 -12.38 -1.08 0.25
C ILE A 96 -13.30 -1.39 1.44
N VAL A 97 -12.94 -0.92 2.63
CA VAL A 97 -13.71 -1.13 3.87
C VAL A 97 -15.05 -0.41 3.80
N TYR A 98 -15.07 0.84 3.31
CA TYR A 98 -16.27 1.64 3.14
C TYR A 98 -17.23 1.02 2.13
N ASP A 99 -16.74 0.62 0.96
CA ASP A 99 -17.53 -0.02 -0.10
C ASP A 99 -18.12 -1.37 0.36
N ALA A 100 -17.48 -2.02 1.34
CA ALA A 100 -17.99 -3.23 1.99
C ALA A 100 -19.06 -2.96 3.07
N GLY A 101 -19.41 -1.70 3.35
CA GLY A 101 -20.45 -1.31 4.30
C GLY A 101 -19.96 -1.04 5.72
N TYR A 102 -18.65 -0.85 5.91
CA TYR A 102 -18.04 -0.58 7.22
C TYR A 102 -17.54 0.84 7.34
N SER A 103 -17.32 1.30 8.58
CA SER A 103 -16.71 2.61 8.83
C SER A 103 -15.23 2.46 9.15
N PRO A 104 -14.30 2.74 8.21
CA PRO A 104 -12.88 2.72 8.51
C PRO A 104 -12.51 3.83 9.51
N ARG A 105 -11.57 3.54 10.41
CA ARG A 105 -11.12 4.48 11.44
C ARG A 105 -9.65 4.82 11.31
N SER A 106 -8.79 3.91 11.73
CA SER A 106 -7.34 4.12 11.72
C SER A 106 -6.66 2.99 10.98
N THR A 107 -5.59 3.34 10.26
CA THR A 107 -4.73 2.39 9.58
C THR A 107 -3.33 2.45 10.17
N THR A 108 -2.78 1.28 10.48
CA THR A 108 -1.37 1.14 10.89
C THR A 108 -0.70 0.10 10.01
N TYR A 109 0.60 0.27 9.82
CA TYR A 109 1.42 -0.62 9.02
C TYR A 109 2.50 -1.24 9.91
N LYS A 110 2.81 -2.50 9.66
CA LYS A 110 4.05 -3.14 10.12
C LYS A 110 4.88 -3.44 8.88
N LEU A 111 6.00 -2.73 8.74
CA LEU A 111 6.84 -2.77 7.55
C LEU A 111 8.24 -3.23 7.91
N VAL A 112 8.88 -3.97 7.01
CA VAL A 112 10.29 -4.32 7.07
C VAL A 112 11.05 -3.49 6.05
N GLY A 113 12.12 -2.84 6.49
CA GLY A 113 12.83 -1.87 5.66
C GLY A 113 14.02 -1.25 6.36
N LYS A 114 14.58 -0.21 5.73
CA LYS A 114 15.69 0.56 6.26
C LYS A 114 15.30 2.02 6.43
N VAL A 115 15.72 2.62 7.54
CA VAL A 115 15.64 4.06 7.73
C VAL A 115 16.85 4.70 7.06
N ARG A 116 16.62 5.73 6.25
CA ARG A 116 17.68 6.58 5.68
C ARG A 116 17.41 8.04 5.99
N LYS A 117 18.48 8.81 6.10
CA LYS A 117 18.40 10.26 6.17
C LYS A 117 18.25 10.81 4.75
N ASP A 118 17.36 11.78 4.58
CA ASP A 118 17.12 12.47 3.32
C ASP A 118 16.91 13.97 3.59
N GLY A 119 17.93 14.78 3.29
CA GLY A 119 18.01 16.16 3.74
C GLY A 119 17.89 16.28 5.27
N ASP A 120 16.92 17.07 5.72
CA ASP A 120 16.60 17.28 7.14
C ASP A 120 15.60 16.24 7.69
N GLY A 121 15.08 15.37 6.83
CA GLY A 121 14.09 14.35 7.18
C GLY A 121 14.64 12.93 7.17
N TYR A 122 13.72 11.99 7.34
CA TYR A 122 13.98 10.56 7.25
C TYR A 122 13.03 9.92 6.27
N ILE A 123 13.51 8.94 5.53
CA ILE A 123 12.71 8.08 4.68
C ILE A 123 12.84 6.63 5.13
N PHE A 124 11.75 5.90 5.09
CA PHE A 124 11.72 4.47 5.27
C PHE A 124 11.65 3.79 3.90
N LYS A 125 12.69 3.04 3.56
CA LYS A 125 12.72 2.23 2.33
C LYS A 125 12.29 0.82 2.64
N VAL A 126 11.12 0.42 2.13
CA VAL A 126 10.55 -0.92 2.32
C VAL A 126 11.39 -1.95 1.55
N THR A 127 11.77 -3.04 2.21
CA THR A 127 12.71 -4.04 1.64
C THR A 127 12.14 -4.72 0.40
N ASP A 128 10.88 -5.15 0.44
CA ASP A 128 10.29 -5.98 -0.63
C ASP A 128 9.90 -5.19 -1.87
N THR A 129 9.51 -3.93 -1.70
CA THR A 129 8.94 -3.10 -2.78
C THR A 129 9.91 -2.03 -3.27
N GLY A 130 10.94 -1.71 -2.47
CA GLY A 130 11.83 -0.59 -2.70
C GLY A 130 11.18 0.79 -2.53
N GLN A 131 9.89 0.85 -2.18
CA GLN A 131 9.13 2.08 -1.99
C GLN A 131 9.71 2.88 -0.83
N SER A 132 9.90 4.18 -1.05
CA SER A 132 10.35 5.14 -0.04
C SER A 132 9.15 5.87 0.55
N LEU A 133 9.04 5.88 1.86
CA LEU A 133 7.95 6.51 2.60
C LEU A 133 8.55 7.56 3.55
N PRO A 134 8.14 8.84 3.45
CA PRO A 134 8.59 9.85 4.40
C PRO A 134 8.22 9.47 5.83
N LEU A 135 9.16 9.63 6.75
CA LEU A 135 8.93 9.47 8.18
C LEU A 135 8.85 10.85 8.83
N ILE A 136 7.81 11.04 9.65
CA ILE A 136 7.73 12.21 10.53
C ILE A 136 8.61 11.94 11.74
N THR A 137 9.54 12.86 11.96
CA THR A 137 10.68 12.69 12.85
C THR A 137 10.26 12.36 14.28
N THR A 138 10.89 11.32 14.84
CA THR A 138 10.98 11.09 16.28
C THR A 138 12.47 11.05 16.64
N ASP A 139 12.84 11.50 17.84
CA ASP A 139 14.25 11.57 18.31
C ASP A 139 14.98 10.21 18.29
N LYS A 140 14.22 9.12 18.11
CA LYS A 140 14.70 7.73 18.15
C LYS A 140 15.21 7.21 16.81
N LEU A 141 15.06 7.95 15.71
CA LEU A 141 15.43 7.48 14.36
C LEU A 141 16.94 7.46 14.11
N ALA A 142 17.72 8.30 14.79
CA ALA A 142 19.16 8.41 14.56
C ALA A 142 19.93 7.10 14.86
N SER A 143 19.49 6.32 15.85
CA SER A 143 20.16 5.08 16.29
C SER A 143 19.93 3.87 15.35
N VAL A 144 18.99 4.01 14.42
CA VAL A 144 18.54 2.94 13.51
C VAL A 144 18.83 3.21 12.03
N ILE A 145 19.50 4.32 11.71
CA ILE A 145 19.91 4.66 10.34
C ILE A 145 20.72 3.49 9.74
N ASP A 146 20.42 3.17 8.47
CA ASP A 146 21.04 2.10 7.66
C ASP A 146 20.89 0.66 8.18
N LYS A 147 20.23 0.48 9.33
CA LYS A 147 19.86 -0.84 9.86
C LYS A 147 18.53 -1.30 9.26
N THR A 148 18.41 -2.61 9.05
CA THR A 148 17.11 -3.22 8.75
C THR A 148 16.28 -3.27 10.03
N VAL A 149 15.07 -2.73 9.96
CA VAL A 149 14.15 -2.64 11.11
C VAL A 149 12.76 -3.12 10.74
N ARG A 150 12.02 -3.60 11.74
CA ARG A 150 10.56 -3.67 11.75
C ARG A 150 10.04 -2.36 12.29
N LEU A 151 9.35 -1.62 11.41
CA LEU A 151 8.67 -0.38 11.72
C LEU A 151 7.18 -0.68 11.92
N LYS A 152 6.63 -0.32 13.07
CA LYS A 152 5.19 -0.13 13.24
C LYS A 152 4.89 1.35 13.13
N ALA A 153 4.03 1.74 12.20
CA ALA A 153 3.70 3.14 11.95
C ALA A 153 2.20 3.34 11.74
N LYS A 154 1.72 4.57 11.99
CA LYS A 154 0.41 5.03 11.49
C LYS A 154 0.66 6.03 10.35
N VAL A 155 -0.34 6.20 9.48
CA VAL A 155 -0.31 7.29 8.50
C VAL A 155 -0.73 8.56 9.22
N ASP A 156 0.16 9.55 9.20
CA ASP A 156 -0.15 10.89 9.74
C ASP A 156 -0.90 11.72 8.70
N LYS A 157 -0.37 11.74 7.48
CA LYS A 157 -0.96 12.38 6.32
C LYS A 157 -0.78 11.52 5.08
N GLN A 158 -1.75 11.57 4.18
CA GLN A 158 -1.63 11.05 2.82
C GLN A 158 -1.82 12.19 1.83
N ASP A 159 -0.96 12.25 0.81
CA ASP A 159 -1.05 13.19 -0.31
C ASP A 159 -0.94 12.42 -1.62
N GLY A 160 -2.08 12.19 -2.27
CA GLY A 160 -2.19 11.22 -3.38
C GLY A 160 -1.76 9.83 -2.94
N ASP A 161 -0.76 9.26 -3.62
CA ASP A 161 -0.20 7.93 -3.32
C ASP A 161 0.94 7.97 -2.29
N VAL A 162 1.30 9.16 -1.79
CA VAL A 162 2.40 9.34 -0.82
C VAL A 162 1.84 9.31 0.59
N MET A 163 2.27 8.32 1.37
CA MET A 163 1.95 8.21 2.80
C MET A 163 3.10 8.73 3.65
N PHE A 164 2.81 9.72 4.49
CA PHE A 164 3.69 10.21 5.54
C PHE A 164 3.45 9.40 6.80
N LEU A 165 4.49 8.73 7.29
CA LEU A 165 4.40 7.77 8.38
C LEU A 165 4.90 8.36 9.69
N GLU A 166 4.10 8.23 10.75
CA GLU A 166 4.56 8.46 12.12
C GLU A 166 4.93 7.11 12.75
N ALA A 167 6.19 6.99 13.17
CA ALA A 167 6.71 5.77 13.77
C ALA A 167 6.15 5.58 15.20
N LEU A 168 5.41 4.48 15.41
CA LEU A 168 4.91 4.09 16.72
C LEU A 168 5.90 3.20 17.47
N GLU A 169 6.61 2.33 16.74
CA GLU A 169 7.59 1.39 17.30
C GLU A 169 8.61 1.02 16.23
N ILE A 170 9.89 0.89 16.63
CA ILE A 170 10.97 0.48 15.74
C ILE A 170 11.80 -0.58 16.44
N LYS A 171 11.98 -1.73 15.77
CA LYS A 171 12.79 -2.85 16.25
C LYS A 171 13.86 -3.20 15.22
N ILE A 172 15.12 -3.19 15.62
CA ILE A 172 16.21 -3.66 14.77
C ILE A 172 16.03 -5.15 14.53
N ILE A 173 16.08 -5.57 13.27
CA ILE A 173 16.11 -6.98 12.90
C ILE A 173 17.57 -7.35 12.77
N THR A 174 18.09 -8.13 13.71
CA THR A 174 19.37 -8.79 13.52
C THR A 174 19.18 -9.85 12.44
N PRO A 175 19.98 -9.85 11.35
CA PRO A 175 19.90 -10.92 10.37
C PRO A 175 20.13 -12.23 11.10
N LYS A 176 19.21 -13.18 10.94
CA LYS A 176 19.40 -14.54 11.43
C LYS A 176 20.58 -15.10 10.64
N VAL A 177 21.75 -15.16 11.27
CA VAL A 177 22.92 -15.87 10.71
C VAL A 177 22.44 -17.30 10.51
N THR A 178 22.20 -17.65 9.25
CA THR A 178 21.81 -19.01 8.89
C THR A 178 23.12 -19.79 8.86
N PRO A 179 23.30 -20.82 9.71
CA PRO A 179 24.52 -21.63 9.72
C PRO A 179 24.71 -22.38 8.40
#